data_AF-A0A2D9Y4F7-F1
#
_entry.id   AF-A0A2D9Y4F7-F1
#
_cell.length_a   1.000
_cell.length_b   1.000
_cell.length_c   1.000
_cell.angle_alpha   90.00
_cell.angle_beta   90.00
_cell.angle_gamma   90.00
#
_symmetry.space_group_name_H-M   'P 1'
#
loop_
_entity.id
_entity.type
_entity.pdbx_description
1 polymer ?
#
loop_
_entity_poly.entity_id
_entity_poly.type
_entity_poly.pdbx_seq_one_letter_code
_entity_poly.pdbx_strand_id
1 'polypeptide(L)' 'MENKKRNINTLLDALVDKDGLKTEVTITLTNETLLKIIMGLLVSGAAIVLVANLIKNAFPNAQLAAVQKEIVHIKNNLK' A
#
# COMPACT_ATOMS: atom_id res chain seq x y z
N MET A 1 59.39 -27.20 -12.72
CA MET A 1 58.46 -26.06 -12.70
C MET A 1 57.06 -26.64 -12.76
N GLU A 2 56.39 -26.78 -11.61
CA GLU A 2 55.08 -27.43 -11.51
C GLU A 2 53.97 -26.59 -12.15
N ASN A 3 53.26 -27.20 -13.10
CA ASN A 3 52.06 -26.67 -13.72
C ASN A 3 50.92 -26.67 -12.68
N LYS A 4 50.76 -25.56 -11.95
CA LYS A 4 49.61 -25.35 -11.05
C LYS A 4 48.35 -25.15 -11.90
N LYS A 5 47.68 -26.26 -12.24
CA LYS A 5 46.34 -26.26 -12.86
C LYS A 5 45.42 -25.36 -12.03
N ARG A 6 45.08 -24.18 -12.57
CA ARG A 6 44.07 -23.28 -11.98
C ARG A 6 42.72 -23.95 -12.18
N ASN A 7 42.27 -24.67 -11.15
CA ASN A 7 41.00 -25.36 -11.14
C ASN A 7 39.88 -24.31 -11.02
N ILE A 8 38.99 -24.25 -12.00
CA ILE A 8 37.82 -23.34 -12.00
C ILE A 8 36.97 -23.55 -10.75
N ASN A 9 36.97 -24.77 -10.22
CA ASN A 9 36.31 -25.12 -8.95
C ASN A 9 36.80 -24.27 -7.78
N THR A 10 38.08 -23.87 -7.74
CA THR A 10 38.63 -23.04 -6.65
C THR A 10 38.20 -21.57 -6.76
N LEU A 11 37.88 -21.11 -7.97
CA LEU A 11 37.32 -19.76 -8.19
C LEU A 11 35.82 -19.73 -7.87
N LEU A 12 35.11 -20.83 -8.13
CA LEU A 12 33.70 -20.98 -7.79
C LEU A 12 33.48 -21.19 -6.28
N ASP A 13 34.34 -21.96 -5.61
CA ASP A 13 34.33 -22.14 -4.14
C ASP A 13 34.60 -20.82 -3.40
N ALA A 14 35.35 -19.89 -4.00
CA ALA A 14 35.57 -18.56 -3.43
C ALA A 14 34.35 -17.61 -3.59
N LEU A 15 33.43 -17.94 -4.48
CA LEU A 15 32.19 -17.20 -4.75
C LEU A 15 30.95 -17.84 -4.12
N VAL A 16 31.02 -19.14 -3.81
CA VAL A 16 29.93 -19.94 -3.26
C VAL A 16 30.37 -20.43 -1.89
N ASP A 17 30.11 -19.62 -0.88
CA ASP A 17 30.24 -20.08 0.51
C ASP A 17 29.08 -21.03 0.84
N LYS A 18 29.33 -22.00 1.74
CA LYS A 18 28.49 -23.19 1.96
C LYS A 18 27.06 -22.97 2.47
N ASP A 19 26.67 -21.72 2.75
CA ASP A 19 25.32 -21.34 3.19
C ASP A 19 24.54 -20.50 2.17
N GLY A 20 24.99 -20.48 0.90
CA GLY A 20 24.32 -19.76 -0.19
C GLY A 20 24.85 -18.34 -0.37
N LEU A 21 24.63 -17.77 -1.56
CA LEU A 21 25.08 -16.43 -1.96
C LEU A 21 24.55 -15.41 -0.95
N LYS A 22 25.34 -15.05 0.07
CA LYS A 22 24.99 -14.07 1.10
C LYS A 22 25.00 -12.67 0.48
N THR A 23 24.04 -12.45 -0.40
CA THR A 23 23.68 -11.15 -0.91
C THR A 23 22.84 -10.54 0.19
N GLU A 24 23.50 -10.01 1.23
CA GLU A 24 22.83 -9.11 2.15
C GLU A 24 22.38 -7.91 1.32
N VAL A 25 21.11 -7.94 0.92
CA VAL A 25 20.47 -6.83 0.22
C VAL A 25 20.23 -5.75 1.28
N THR A 26 21.27 -4.98 1.56
CA THR A 26 21.19 -3.81 2.42
C THR A 26 20.41 -2.75 1.66
N ILE A 27 19.11 -2.64 1.95
CA ILE A 27 18.25 -1.58 1.40
C ILE A 27 18.59 -0.30 2.16
N THR A 28 19.45 0.53 1.58
CA THR A 28 19.77 1.85 2.13
C THR A 28 18.58 2.79 1.91
N LEU A 29 17.71 2.91 2.91
CA LEU A 29 16.69 3.95 2.95
C LEU A 29 17.36 5.29 3.23
N THR A 30 17.47 6.12 2.19
CA THR A 30 17.91 7.51 2.35
C THR A 30 16.78 8.36 2.93
N ASN A 31 17.12 9.48 3.57
CA ASN A 31 16.12 10.45 4.07
C ASN A 31 15.10 10.86 3.00
N GLU A 32 15.53 10.92 1.73
CA GLU A 32 14.61 11.19 0.61
C GLU A 32 13.60 10.07 0.38
N THR A 33 14.01 8.81 0.53
CA THR A 33 13.11 7.67 0.35
C THR A 33 12.08 7.63 1.47
N LEU A 34 12.52 7.89 2.71
CA LEU A 34 11.61 8.02 3.86
C LEU A 34 10.62 9.17 3.67
N LEU A 35 11.09 10.33 3.20
CA LEU A 35 10.23 11.49 2.94
C LEU A 35 9.19 11.18 1.86
N LYS A 36 9.56 10.50 0.78
CA LYS A 36 8.63 10.09 -0.28
C LYS A 36 7.53 9.15 0.25
N ILE A 37 7.89 8.21 1.13
CA ILE A 37 6.92 7.31 1.77
C ILE A 37 5.95 8.10 2.65
N ILE A 38 6.47 9.01 3.49
CA ILE A 38 5.64 9.85 4.37
C ILE A 38 4.68 10.73 3.54
N MET A 39 5.17 11.36 2.48
CA MET A 39 4.35 12.16 1.58
C MET A 39 3.27 11.32 0.89
N GLY A 40 3.59 10.10 0.45
CA GLY A 40 2.62 9.18 -0.13
C GLY A 40 1.51 8.80 0.86
N LEU A 41 1.87 8.49 2.10
CA LEU A 41 0.91 8.17 3.16
C LEU A 41 0.00 9.36 3.50
N LEU A 42 0.56 10.57 3.59
CA LEU A 42 -0.20 11.80 3.85
C LEU A 42 -1.23 12.07 2.73
N VAL A 43 -0.80 11.99 1.47
CA VAL A 43 -1.69 12.20 0.32
C VAL A 43 -2.79 11.14 0.27
N SER A 44 -2.46 9.88 0.53
CA SER A 44 -3.45 8.80 0.61
C SER A 44 -4.47 9.05 1.73
N GLY A 45 -4.02 9.46 2.91
CA GLY A 45 -4.90 9.78 4.03
C GLY A 45 -5.86 10.94 3.70
N ALA A 46 -5.33 12.01 3.12
CA ALA A 46 -6.13 13.16 2.71
C ALA A 46 -7.17 12.78 1.64
N ALA A 47 -6.78 11.99 0.63
CA ALA A 47 -7.68 11.54 -0.43
C ALA A 47 -8.85 10.72 0.11
N ILE A 48 -8.61 9.81 1.06
CA ILE A 48 -9.66 9.00 1.68
C ILE A 48 -10.67 9.88 2.41
N VAL A 49 -10.21 10.87 3.18
CA VAL A 49 -11.09 11.79 3.91
C VAL A 49 -11.94 12.61 2.95
N LEU A 50 -11.35 13.14 1.87
CA LEU A 50 -12.06 13.91 0.86
C LEU A 50 -13.13 13.06 0.17
N VAL A 51 -12.78 11.85 -0.29
CA VAL A 51 -13.72 10.93 -0.93
C VAL A 51 -14.85 10.54 0.02
N ALA A 52 -14.54 10.23 1.28
CA ALA A 52 -15.55 9.91 2.28
C ALA A 52 -16.53 11.07 2.51
N ASN A 53 -16.03 12.31 2.54
CA ASN A 53 -16.88 13.49 2.71
C ASN A 53 -17.74 13.76 1.47
N LEU A 54 -17.19 13.59 0.27
CA LEU A 54 -17.93 13.71 -0.98
C LEU A 54 -19.04 12.65 -1.07
N ILE A 55 -18.77 11.39 -0.72
CA ILE A 55 -19.77 10.33 -0.70
C ILE A 55 -20.90 10.67 0.28
N LYS A 56 -20.58 11.13 1.49
CA LYS A 56 -21.60 11.52 2.49
C LYS A 56 -22.50 12.66 2.01
N ASN A 57 -22.00 13.55 1.18
CA ASN A 57 -22.75 14.71 0.69
C ASN A 57 -23.46 14.46 -0.65
N ALA A 58 -22.91 13.59 -1.50
CA ALA A 58 -23.47 13.26 -2.81
C ALA A 58 -24.56 12.18 -2.75
N PHE A 59 -24.48 11.27 -1.77
CA PHE A 59 -25.51 10.25 -1.57
C PHE A 59 -26.51 10.72 -0.52
N PRO A 60 -27.82 10.75 -0.86
CA PRO A 60 -28.84 11.10 0.12
C PRO A 60 -28.79 10.12 1.28
N ASN A 61 -28.86 10.64 2.51
CA ASN A 61 -28.89 9.82 3.70
C ASN A 61 -30.10 8.87 3.63
N ALA A 62 -29.84 7.57 3.48
CA ALA A 62 -30.87 6.55 3.28
C ALA A 62 -31.91 6.55 4.42
N GLN A 63 -31.48 6.86 5.64
CA GLN A 63 -32.38 6.99 6.79
C GLN A 63 -33.34 8.18 6.63
N LEU A 64 -32.82 9.32 6.18
CA LEU A 64 -33.62 10.53 5.95
C LEU A 64 -34.64 10.31 4.82
N ALA A 65 -34.22 9.62 3.75
CA ALA A 65 -35.09 9.24 2.64
C ALA A 65 -36.21 8.27 3.09
N ALA A 66 -35.90 7.31 3.97
CA ALA A 66 -36.90 6.40 4.54
C ALA A 66 -37.94 7.16 5.38
N VAL A 67 -37.50 8.06 6.26
CA VAL A 67 -38.39 8.89 7.09
C VAL A 67 -39.29 9.76 6.21
N GLN A 68 -38.75 10.37 5.15
CA GLN A 68 -39.54 11.19 4.23
C GLN A 68 -40.62 10.36 3.52
N LYS A 69 -40.30 9.11 3.15
CA LYS A 69 -41.25 8.18 2.55
C LYS A 69 -42.40 7.84 3.51
N GLU A 70 -42.10 7.61 4.79
CA GLU A 70 -43.11 7.36 5.82
C GLU A 70 -44.03 8.57 6.04
N ILE A 71 -43.47 9.77 6.10
CA ILE A 71 -44.26 11.01 6.23
C ILE A 71 -45.22 11.18 5.04
N VAL A 72 -44.76 10.93 3.81
CA VAL A 72 -45.61 10.98 2.61
C VAL A 72 -46.72 9.93 2.67
N HIS A 73 -46.41 8.72 3.13
CA HIS A 73 -47.40 7.65 3.30
C HIS A 73 -48.48 8.02 4.32
N ILE A 74 -48.09 8.55 5.50
CA ILE A 74 -49.02 9.01 6.53
C ILE A 74 -49.90 10.15 5.98
N LYS A 75 -49.30 11.14 5.31
CA LYS A 75 -50.04 12.27 4.70
C LYS A 75 -51.10 11.80 3.69
N ASN A 76 -50.79 10.78 2.89
CA ASN A 76 -51.72 10.25 1.91
C ASN A 76 -52.85 9.42 2.53
N ASN A 77 -52.61 8.77 3.67
CA ASN A 77 -53.63 8.00 4.41
C ASN A 77 -54.52 8.86 5.30
N LEU A 78 -54.17 10.14 5.53
CA LEU A 78 -54.96 11.11 6.28
C LEU A 78 -55.84 12.01 5.38
N LYS A 79 -55.86 11.77 4.06
CA LYS A 79 -56.84 12.35 3.12
C LYS A 79 -58.06 11.47 3.01
#